data_AF-A0A194X2Z1-F1
#
_entry.id   AF-A0A194X2Z1-F1
#
_cell.length_a   1.000
_cell.length_b   1.000
_cell.length_c   1.000
_cell.angle_alpha   90.00
_cell.angle_beta   90.00
_cell.angle_gamma   90.00
#
_symmetry.space_group_name_H-M   'P 1'
#
loop_
_entity.id
_entity.type
_entity.pdbx_description
1 polymer ?
#
loop_
_entity_poly.entity_id
_entity_poly.type
_entity_poly.pdbx_seq_one_letter_code
_entity_poly.pdbx_strand_id
1 'polypeptide(L)'
;MSRSTLQSAYKALLKHQRLLQNPCQAALVTHLANLQADLALRNHNQGSPKGVYIYGDVGIGKSRIADLFAATLPPSISSRRIHFHEFMMDIHMRLHHAHPQAFYAGDPLIQIGRDIRNESRVLCFDEFQVTDIADAMILRRVFGAIWESGGVMVSTSNRPPEKLYENGLNRSLFLPFVDELRRRCEVWKMEGKEDYRMSSGGERRVNVFFTEAHDFERDFRGAVGGLELEAMEFPVQMGRKLRIAA
;
A
#
# COMPACT_ATOMS: atom_id res chain seq x y z
N MET A 1 -12.32 -2.36 -30.95
CA MET A 1 -12.10 -2.08 -29.51
C MET A 1 -10.74 -2.63 -29.12
N SER A 2 -9.70 -1.79 -29.04
CA SER A 2 -8.39 -2.25 -28.56
C SER A 2 -8.52 -2.66 -27.10
N ARG A 3 -8.23 -3.93 -26.78
CA ARG A 3 -8.17 -4.40 -25.39
C ARG A 3 -7.13 -3.55 -24.65
N SER A 4 -7.47 -3.05 -23.47
CA SER A 4 -6.48 -2.34 -22.64
C SER A 4 -5.32 -3.30 -22.30
N THR A 5 -4.10 -2.76 -22.20
CA THR A 5 -2.89 -3.52 -21.84
C THR A 5 -3.11 -4.28 -20.53
N LEU A 6 -3.80 -3.65 -19.57
CA LEU A 6 -4.20 -4.24 -18.29
C LEU A 6 -5.05 -5.51 -18.45
N GLN A 7 -6.11 -5.48 -19.25
CA GLN A 7 -6.97 -6.65 -19.48
C GLN A 7 -6.22 -7.80 -20.16
N SER A 8 -5.32 -7.48 -21.09
CA SER A 8 -4.50 -8.48 -21.76
C SER A 8 -3.50 -9.13 -20.81
N ALA A 9 -2.87 -8.34 -19.94
CA ALA A 9 -1.95 -8.83 -18.92
C ALA A 9 -2.67 -9.68 -17.85
N TYR A 10 -3.91 -9.32 -17.48
CA TYR A 10 -4.73 -10.13 -16.56
C TYR A 10 -5.07 -11.50 -17.16
N LYS A 11 -5.47 -11.52 -18.44
CA LYS A 11 -5.73 -12.79 -19.16
C LYS A 11 -4.49 -13.67 -19.25
N ALA A 12 -3.29 -13.09 -19.38
CA ALA A 12 -2.05 -13.84 -19.35
C ALA A 12 -1.83 -14.50 -17.98
N LEU A 13 -2.07 -13.80 -16.87
CA LEU A 13 -1.96 -14.38 -15.52
C LEU A 13 -2.91 -15.56 -15.31
N LEU A 14 -4.15 -15.46 -15.80
CA LEU A 14 -5.11 -16.57 -15.78
C LEU A 14 -4.64 -17.75 -16.62
N LYS A 15 -4.12 -17.50 -17.84
CA LYS A 15 -3.60 -18.55 -18.73
C LYS A 15 -2.44 -19.32 -18.11
N HIS A 16 -1.58 -18.63 -17.36
CA HIS A 16 -0.44 -19.23 -16.66
C HIS A 16 -0.77 -19.73 -15.25
N GLN A 17 -2.05 -19.80 -14.87
CA GLN A 17 -2.51 -20.25 -13.54
C GLN A 17 -1.86 -19.51 -12.36
N ARG A 18 -1.40 -18.27 -12.58
CA ARG A 18 -0.86 -17.40 -11.52
C ARG A 18 -1.96 -16.66 -10.74
N LEU A 19 -3.18 -16.71 -11.27
CA LEU A 19 -4.44 -16.30 -10.66
C LEU A 19 -5.51 -17.29 -11.12
N LEU A 20 -6.51 -17.56 -10.28
CA LEU A 20 -7.71 -18.32 -10.65
C LEU A 20 -8.81 -17.35 -11.06
N GLN A 21 -9.72 -17.84 -11.90
CA GLN A 21 -10.79 -17.04 -12.41
C GLN A 21 -11.74 -16.59 -11.30
N ASN A 22 -11.90 -15.28 -11.15
CA ASN A 22 -12.80 -14.69 -10.17
C ASN A 22 -13.58 -13.54 -10.83
N PRO A 23 -14.92 -13.58 -10.87
CA PRO A 23 -15.73 -12.52 -11.49
C PRO A 23 -15.50 -11.13 -10.88
N CYS A 24 -15.29 -11.03 -9.56
CA CYS A 24 -14.96 -9.76 -8.89
C CYS A 24 -13.61 -9.21 -9.37
N GLN A 25 -12.62 -10.07 -9.62
CA GLN A 25 -11.33 -9.64 -10.18
C GLN A 25 -11.49 -9.10 -11.60
N ALA A 26 -12.23 -9.81 -12.46
CA ALA A 26 -12.44 -9.38 -13.83
C ALA A 26 -13.19 -8.05 -13.92
N ALA A 27 -14.19 -7.84 -13.05
CA ALA A 27 -14.91 -6.58 -12.93
C ALA A 27 -13.98 -5.45 -12.44
N LEU A 28 -13.15 -5.72 -11.40
CA LEU A 28 -12.16 -4.76 -10.90
C LEU A 28 -11.14 -4.37 -11.98
N VAL A 29 -10.62 -5.34 -12.73
CA VAL A 29 -9.67 -5.11 -13.84
C VAL A 29 -10.30 -4.22 -14.92
N THR A 30 -11.59 -4.40 -15.21
CA THR A 30 -12.32 -3.56 -16.15
C THR A 30 -12.49 -2.13 -15.61
N HIS A 31 -12.84 -2.01 -14.33
CA HIS A 31 -12.95 -0.71 -13.67
C HIS A 31 -11.61 0.05 -13.64
N LEU A 32 -10.52 -0.62 -13.29
CA LEU A 32 -9.17 -0.06 -13.31
C LEU A 32 -8.70 0.34 -14.71
N ALA A 33 -9.11 -0.41 -15.75
CA ALA A 33 -8.81 -0.03 -17.14
C ALA A 33 -9.51 1.27 -17.54
N ASN A 34 -10.75 1.47 -17.09
CA ASN A 34 -11.46 2.74 -17.30
C ASN A 34 -10.76 3.88 -16.56
N LEU A 35 -10.29 3.65 -15.33
CA LEU A 35 -9.49 4.63 -14.61
C LEU A 35 -8.19 5.01 -15.36
N GLN A 36 -7.49 4.04 -15.95
CA GLN A 36 -6.30 4.33 -16.79
C GLN A 36 -6.66 5.23 -17.98
N ALA A 37 -7.79 4.97 -18.64
CA ALA A 37 -8.27 5.79 -19.76
C ALA A 37 -8.63 7.21 -19.31
N ASP A 38 -9.35 7.35 -18.19
CA ASP A 38 -9.71 8.65 -17.60
C ASP A 38 -8.47 9.47 -17.21
N LEU A 39 -7.46 8.83 -16.63
CA LEU A 39 -6.19 9.46 -16.29
C LEU A 39 -5.43 9.96 -17.53
N ALA A 40 -5.52 9.23 -18.65
CA ALA A 40 -4.86 9.59 -19.90
C ALA A 40 -5.57 10.76 -20.62
N LEU A 41 -6.90 10.83 -20.53
CA LEU A 41 -7.70 11.87 -21.19
C LEU A 41 -7.78 13.18 -20.40
N ARG A 42 -7.78 13.10 -19.06
CA ARG A 42 -7.92 14.28 -18.20
C ARG A 42 -6.59 14.99 -18.02
N ASN A 43 -6.51 16.20 -18.57
CA ASN A 43 -5.50 17.19 -18.20
C ASN A 43 -5.72 17.67 -16.76
N HIS A 44 -4.66 18.19 -16.12
CA HIS A 44 -4.68 18.63 -14.72
C HIS A 44 -5.83 19.60 -14.35
N ASN A 45 -6.40 20.33 -15.31
CA ASN A 45 -7.45 21.33 -15.10
C ASN A 45 -8.89 20.79 -15.09
N GLN A 46 -9.15 19.52 -15.45
CA GLN A 46 -10.53 18.96 -15.51
C GLN A 46 -10.93 18.15 -14.26
N GLY A 47 -10.20 18.35 -13.15
CA GLY A 47 -10.36 17.57 -11.92
C GLY A 47 -9.80 16.14 -12.06
N SER A 48 -9.26 15.60 -10.96
CA SER A 48 -8.77 14.23 -10.95
C SER A 48 -9.92 13.22 -10.89
N PRO A 49 -9.83 12.09 -11.61
CA PRO A 49 -10.79 11.01 -11.45
C PRO A 49 -10.69 10.43 -10.04
N LYS A 50 -11.75 9.74 -9.61
CA LYS A 50 -11.71 9.02 -8.33
C LYS A 50 -10.68 7.89 -8.39
N GLY A 51 -9.96 7.72 -7.30
CA GLY A 51 -9.12 6.55 -7.07
C GLY A 51 -9.92 5.29 -6.78
N VAL A 52 -9.23 4.21 -6.40
CA VAL A 52 -9.88 2.93 -6.04
C VAL A 52 -9.28 2.41 -4.75
N TYR A 53 -10.12 2.16 -3.75
CA TYR A 53 -9.75 1.51 -2.50
C TYR A 53 -10.23 0.06 -2.53
N ILE A 54 -9.32 -0.88 -2.73
CA ILE A 54 -9.62 -2.31 -2.84
C ILE A 54 -9.45 -2.95 -1.46
N TYR A 55 -10.48 -3.62 -0.96
CA TYR A 55 -10.37 -4.36 0.30
C TYR A 55 -10.96 -5.76 0.22
N GLY A 56 -10.50 -6.65 1.09
CA GLY A 56 -10.98 -8.03 1.18
C GLY A 56 -10.01 -8.92 1.95
N ASP A 57 -10.29 -10.20 2.04
CA ASP A 57 -9.48 -11.14 2.82
C ASP A 57 -8.08 -11.37 2.25
N VAL A 58 -7.20 -11.94 3.06
CA VAL A 58 -5.83 -12.28 2.66
C VAL A 58 -5.87 -13.31 1.54
N GLY A 59 -4.90 -13.25 0.63
CA GLY A 59 -4.72 -14.33 -0.34
C GLY A 59 -5.62 -14.28 -1.57
N ILE A 60 -6.55 -13.32 -1.68
CA ILE A 60 -7.47 -13.22 -2.84
C ILE A 60 -6.87 -12.49 -4.06
N GLY A 61 -5.60 -12.06 -4.02
CA GLY A 61 -4.92 -11.48 -5.19
C GLY A 61 -5.06 -9.97 -5.39
N LYS A 62 -5.51 -9.20 -4.38
CA LYS A 62 -5.61 -7.73 -4.43
C LYS A 62 -4.30 -7.07 -4.89
N SER A 63 -3.19 -7.44 -4.24
CA SER A 63 -1.85 -6.89 -4.53
C SER A 63 -1.40 -7.21 -5.95
N ARG A 64 -1.73 -8.41 -6.47
CA ARG A 64 -1.41 -8.79 -7.85
C ARG A 64 -2.14 -7.93 -8.88
N ILE A 65 -3.40 -7.59 -8.63
CA ILE A 65 -4.17 -6.71 -9.51
C ILE A 65 -3.63 -5.28 -9.44
N ALA A 66 -3.29 -4.80 -8.24
CA ALA A 66 -2.63 -3.50 -8.09
C ALA A 66 -1.26 -3.45 -8.79
N ASP A 67 -0.48 -4.55 -8.76
CA ASP A 67 0.82 -4.65 -9.47
C ASP A 67 0.61 -4.47 -10.96
N LEU A 68 -0.39 -5.19 -11.48
CA LEU A 68 -0.73 -5.15 -12.87
C LEU A 68 -1.20 -3.77 -13.32
N PHE A 69 -2.02 -3.10 -12.51
CA PHE A 69 -2.45 -1.73 -12.78
C PHE A 69 -1.26 -0.78 -12.85
N ALA A 70 -0.38 -0.77 -11.85
CA ALA A 70 0.79 0.10 -11.81
C ALA A 70 1.75 -0.17 -12.99
N ALA A 71 2.01 -1.45 -13.29
CA ALA A 71 2.92 -1.86 -14.37
C ALA A 71 2.37 -1.58 -15.78
N THR A 72 1.05 -1.38 -15.92
CA THR A 72 0.41 -1.15 -17.23
C THR A 72 -0.09 0.28 -17.42
N LEU A 73 0.23 1.19 -16.48
CA LEU A 73 -0.04 2.61 -16.65
C LEU A 73 0.69 3.16 -17.89
N PRO A 74 0.04 4.01 -18.69
CA PRO A 74 0.70 4.71 -19.79
C PRO A 74 1.98 5.44 -19.33
N PRO A 75 3.07 5.44 -20.13
CA PRO A 75 4.34 6.09 -19.75
C PRO A 75 4.21 7.59 -19.46
N SER A 76 3.16 8.25 -19.95
CA SER A 76 2.86 9.66 -19.67
C SER A 76 2.31 9.91 -18.26
N ILE A 77 1.98 8.86 -17.50
CA ILE A 77 1.41 8.96 -16.17
C ILE A 77 2.47 8.50 -15.16
N SER A 78 3.02 9.46 -14.39
CA SER A 78 3.92 9.12 -13.28
C SER A 78 3.16 8.38 -12.18
N SER A 79 3.74 7.29 -11.70
CA SER A 79 3.18 6.50 -10.63
C SER A 79 4.24 5.97 -9.69
N ARG A 80 3.84 5.73 -8.44
CA ARG A 80 4.67 5.13 -7.40
C ARG A 80 3.90 4.01 -6.74
N ARG A 81 4.44 2.79 -6.82
CA ARG A 81 3.97 1.63 -6.05
C ARG A 81 4.83 1.49 -4.80
N ILE A 82 4.20 1.47 -3.62
CA ILE A 82 4.90 1.44 -2.34
C ILE A 82 4.03 0.78 -1.26
N HIS A 83 4.64 0.14 -0.26
CA HIS A 83 3.91 -0.29 0.93
C HIS A 83 3.53 0.93 1.78
N PHE A 84 2.35 0.91 2.40
CA PHE A 84 1.87 2.08 3.13
C PHE A 84 2.76 2.50 4.32
N HIS A 85 3.38 1.54 5.02
CA HIS A 85 4.30 1.84 6.11
C HIS A 85 5.59 2.55 5.64
N GLU A 86 6.15 2.12 4.50
CA GLU A 86 7.31 2.79 3.88
C GLU A 86 6.96 4.22 3.44
N PHE A 87 5.73 4.43 2.97
CA PHE A 87 5.24 5.77 2.64
C PHE A 87 5.14 6.67 3.88
N MET A 88 4.65 6.15 5.00
CA MET A 88 4.63 6.91 6.26
C MET A 88 6.04 7.25 6.73
N MET A 89 6.99 6.32 6.60
CA MET A 89 8.40 6.59 6.90
C MET A 89 8.97 7.72 6.03
N ASP A 90 8.69 7.72 4.71
CA ASP A 90 9.09 8.81 3.80
C ASP A 90 8.52 10.16 4.25
N ILE A 91 7.23 10.24 4.62
CA ILE A 91 6.62 11.47 5.13
C ILE A 91 7.31 11.94 6.42
N HIS A 92 7.51 11.05 7.39
CA HIS A 92 8.18 11.39 8.65
C HIS A 92 9.62 11.89 8.42
N MET A 93 10.34 11.27 7.48
CA MET A 93 11.68 11.71 7.09
C MET A 93 11.65 13.12 6.47
N ARG A 94 10.74 13.39 5.52
CA ARG A 94 10.59 14.73 4.90
C ARG A 94 10.21 15.79 5.93
N LEU A 95 9.31 15.44 6.84
CA LEU A 95 8.87 16.31 7.93
C LEU A 95 10.05 16.67 8.85
N HIS A 96 10.84 15.69 9.27
CA HIS A 96 12.05 15.91 10.08
C HIS A 96 13.05 16.85 9.39
N HIS A 97 13.23 16.74 8.07
CA HIS A 97 14.11 17.63 7.29
C HIS A 97 13.53 19.03 7.09
N ALA A 98 12.22 19.20 7.13
CA ALA A 98 11.57 20.51 7.07
C ALA A 98 11.63 21.29 8.40
N HIS A 99 11.72 20.57 9.52
CA HIS A 99 11.72 21.13 10.88
C HIS A 99 12.96 21.92 11.37
N PRO A 100 14.14 21.99 10.71
CA PRO A 100 15.26 22.77 11.24
C PRO A 100 15.22 24.29 10.97
N GLN A 101 14.44 24.81 10.00
CA GLN A 101 14.59 26.23 9.58
C GLN A 101 13.28 27.02 9.29
N ALA A 102 12.10 26.39 9.32
CA ALA A 102 10.89 27.02 8.81
C ALA A 102 9.92 27.48 9.92
N PHE A 103 10.29 28.51 10.69
CA PHE A 103 9.34 29.16 11.61
C PHE A 103 8.28 30.05 10.90
N TYR A 104 8.38 30.25 9.57
CA TYR A 104 7.51 31.19 8.83
C TYR A 104 7.00 30.73 7.45
N ALA A 105 7.18 29.48 7.03
CA ALA A 105 6.90 29.05 5.64
C ALA A 105 5.54 28.35 5.40
N GLY A 106 4.60 28.40 6.35
CA GLY A 106 3.31 27.71 6.24
C GLY A 106 3.37 26.24 6.69
N ASP A 107 2.35 25.46 6.33
CA ASP A 107 2.22 24.06 6.74
C ASP A 107 3.16 23.14 5.93
N PRO A 108 4.15 22.46 6.53
CA PRO A 108 5.05 21.57 5.80
C PRO A 108 4.34 20.34 5.21
N LEU A 109 3.24 19.85 5.81
CA LEU A 109 2.51 18.67 5.33
C LEU A 109 1.74 18.96 4.03
N ILE A 110 1.09 20.13 3.99
CA ILE A 110 1.06 21.06 2.85
C ILE A 110 1.93 20.72 1.64
N GLN A 111 3.16 21.20 1.76
CA GLN A 111 4.19 21.16 0.74
C GLN A 111 4.60 19.73 0.41
N ILE A 112 4.79 18.88 1.43
CA ILE A 112 5.14 17.47 1.25
C ILE A 112 4.11 16.75 0.36
N GLY A 113 2.81 16.97 0.58
CA GLY A 113 1.77 16.36 -0.26
C GLY A 113 1.79 16.86 -1.72
N ARG A 114 2.11 18.14 -1.95
CA ARG A 114 2.29 18.69 -3.30
C ARG A 114 3.51 18.10 -3.99
N ASP A 115 4.62 17.98 -3.27
CA ASP A 115 5.88 17.42 -3.78
C ASP A 115 5.70 15.95 -4.17
N ILE A 116 5.11 15.15 -3.28
CA ILE A 116 4.76 13.74 -3.56
C ILE A 116 3.88 13.62 -4.80
N ARG A 117 2.88 14.49 -4.96
CA ARG A 117 2.02 14.50 -6.15
C ARG A 117 2.81 14.85 -7.42
N ASN A 118 3.74 15.80 -7.33
CA ASN A 118 4.57 16.21 -8.47
C ASN A 118 5.52 15.09 -8.89
N GLU A 119 6.06 14.34 -7.94
CA GLU A 119 6.83 13.12 -8.18
C GLU A 119 5.97 12.02 -8.81
N SER A 120 4.71 11.89 -8.38
CA SER A 120 3.82 10.81 -8.79
C SER A 120 2.36 11.22 -8.79
N ARG A 121 1.77 11.28 -9.99
CA ARG A 121 0.34 11.56 -10.17
C ARG A 121 -0.53 10.44 -9.60
N VAL A 122 -0.09 9.19 -9.71
CA VAL A 122 -0.82 8.01 -9.21
C VAL A 122 -0.04 7.33 -8.10
N LEU A 123 -0.59 7.29 -6.89
CA LEU A 123 -0.03 6.57 -5.76
C LEU A 123 -0.73 5.22 -5.64
N CYS A 124 0.04 4.14 -5.83
CA CYS A 124 -0.42 2.78 -5.65
C CYS A 124 0.10 2.26 -4.30
N PHE A 125 -0.80 2.05 -3.34
CA PHE A 125 -0.43 1.54 -2.02
C PHE A 125 -0.73 0.05 -1.90
N ASP A 126 0.23 -0.70 -1.39
CA ASP A 126 -0.04 -2.02 -0.84
C ASP A 126 -0.22 -1.94 0.68
N GLU A 127 -1.07 -2.82 1.21
CA GLU A 127 -1.29 -2.99 2.66
C GLU A 127 -1.63 -1.68 3.39
N PHE A 128 -2.59 -0.92 2.84
CA PHE A 128 -3.05 0.31 3.44
C PHE A 128 -3.75 0.04 4.78
N GLN A 129 -3.07 0.38 5.87
CA GLN A 129 -3.54 0.21 7.25
C GLN A 129 -2.98 1.32 8.13
N VAL A 130 -3.77 1.79 9.09
CA VAL A 130 -3.35 2.85 10.03
C VAL A 130 -3.36 2.27 11.43
N THR A 131 -2.24 2.39 12.14
CA THR A 131 -2.08 1.85 13.50
C THR A 131 -1.79 2.91 14.55
N ASP A 132 -1.40 4.12 14.16
CA ASP A 132 -1.03 5.22 15.06
C ASP A 132 -1.90 6.47 14.84
N ILE A 133 -2.22 7.19 15.93
CA ILE A 133 -2.97 8.45 15.92
C ILE A 133 -2.14 9.61 15.34
N ALA A 134 -0.82 9.61 15.52
CA ALA A 134 0.06 10.63 14.95
C ALA A 134 0.00 10.57 13.42
N ASP A 135 0.02 9.36 12.87
CA ASP A 135 -0.12 9.11 11.44
C ASP A 135 -1.49 9.57 10.93
N ALA A 136 -2.57 9.33 11.69
CA ALA A 136 -3.92 9.75 11.30
C ALA A 136 -4.03 11.27 11.04
N MET A 137 -3.40 12.10 11.88
CA MET A 137 -3.42 13.56 11.68
C MET A 137 -2.55 14.00 10.49
N ILE A 138 -1.39 13.37 10.30
CA ILE A 138 -0.49 13.60 9.17
C ILE A 138 -1.20 13.26 7.84
N LEU A 139 -1.83 12.09 7.79
CA LEU A 139 -2.50 11.56 6.61
C LEU A 139 -3.56 12.51 6.08
N ARG A 140 -4.41 13.05 6.96
CA ARG A 140 -5.45 13.99 6.56
C ARG A 140 -4.89 15.19 5.78
N ARG A 141 -3.78 15.77 6.26
CA ARG A 141 -3.18 16.95 5.65
C ARG A 141 -2.45 16.60 4.36
N VAL A 142 -1.61 15.57 4.37
CA VAL A 142 -0.82 15.14 3.21
C VAL A 142 -1.73 14.67 2.06
N PHE A 143 -2.70 13.80 2.33
CA PHE A 143 -3.61 13.33 1.29
C PHE A 143 -4.57 14.41 0.81
N GLY A 144 -5.00 15.33 1.68
CA GLY A 144 -5.74 16.53 1.28
C GLY A 144 -4.99 17.30 0.20
N ALA A 145 -3.71 17.61 0.44
CA ALA A 145 -2.85 18.29 -0.51
C ALA A 145 -2.64 17.50 -1.82
N ILE A 146 -2.42 16.18 -1.73
CA ILE A 146 -2.26 15.30 -2.90
C ILE A 146 -3.51 15.36 -3.78
N TRP A 147 -4.70 15.18 -3.19
CA TRP A 147 -5.96 15.15 -3.93
C TRP A 147 -6.39 16.52 -4.47
N GLU A 148 -6.15 17.61 -3.72
CA GLU A 148 -6.35 18.98 -4.20
C GLU A 148 -5.45 19.31 -5.38
N SER A 149 -4.23 18.78 -5.39
CA SER A 149 -3.30 18.92 -6.50
C SER A 149 -3.63 18.01 -7.68
N GLY A 150 -4.64 17.13 -7.57
CA GLY A 150 -5.08 16.23 -8.63
C GLY A 150 -4.37 14.87 -8.65
N GLY A 151 -3.74 14.47 -7.54
CA GLY A 151 -3.24 13.11 -7.35
C GLY A 151 -4.39 12.09 -7.24
N VAL A 152 -4.11 10.84 -7.58
CA VAL A 152 -5.05 9.72 -7.56
C VAL A 152 -4.45 8.57 -6.78
N MET A 153 -5.27 7.91 -5.97
CA MET A 153 -4.86 6.80 -5.11
C MET A 153 -5.50 5.49 -5.58
N VAL A 154 -4.69 4.45 -5.73
CA VAL A 154 -5.17 3.06 -5.82
C VAL A 154 -4.56 2.28 -4.68
N SER A 155 -5.35 1.61 -3.85
CA SER A 155 -4.81 0.91 -2.68
C SER A 155 -5.42 -0.45 -2.47
N THR A 156 -4.66 -1.32 -1.81
CA THR A 156 -5.15 -2.60 -1.29
C THR A 156 -5.17 -2.57 0.25
N SER A 157 -6.17 -3.19 0.86
CA SER A 157 -6.24 -3.35 2.32
C SER A 157 -6.94 -4.65 2.71
N ASN A 158 -6.68 -5.13 3.92
CA ASN A 158 -7.45 -6.21 4.53
C ASN A 158 -8.65 -5.69 5.34
N ARG A 159 -8.86 -4.37 5.39
CA ARG A 159 -9.95 -3.75 6.14
C ARG A 159 -10.74 -2.80 5.23
N PRO A 160 -12.06 -2.67 5.41
CA PRO A 160 -12.81 -1.58 4.78
C PRO A 160 -12.35 -0.22 5.35
N PRO A 161 -12.58 0.91 4.64
CA PRO A 161 -12.19 2.24 5.09
C PRO A 161 -12.63 2.58 6.51
N GLU A 162 -13.86 2.19 6.87
CA GLU A 162 -14.45 2.44 8.17
C GLU A 162 -13.66 1.75 9.29
N LYS A 163 -12.97 0.64 9.01
CA LYS A 163 -12.23 -0.13 10.02
C LYS A 163 -10.71 0.13 10.00
N LEU A 164 -10.24 1.10 9.21
CA LEU A 164 -8.82 1.38 9.05
C LEU A 164 -8.11 1.69 10.37
N TYR A 165 -8.79 2.41 11.26
CA TYR A 165 -8.28 2.78 12.59
C TYR A 165 -9.29 2.37 13.69
N GLU A 166 -9.86 1.17 13.55
CA GLU A 166 -10.82 0.62 14.51
C GLU A 166 -10.16 0.52 15.90
N ASN A 167 -10.87 0.97 16.94
CA ASN A 167 -10.39 1.03 18.33
C ASN A 167 -9.14 1.91 18.59
N GLY A 168 -8.74 2.74 17.63
CA GLY A 168 -7.64 3.67 17.81
C GLY A 168 -7.97 4.81 18.79
N LEU A 169 -6.94 5.34 19.45
CA LEU A 169 -7.07 6.49 20.36
C LEU A 169 -7.54 7.72 19.59
N ASN A 170 -8.48 8.50 20.14
CA ASN A 170 -9.03 9.69 19.49
C ASN A 170 -9.53 9.46 18.04
N ARG A 171 -10.08 8.28 17.76
CA ARG A 171 -10.58 7.87 16.43
C ARG A 171 -11.49 8.89 15.75
N SER A 172 -12.26 9.68 16.51
CA SER A 172 -13.09 10.77 15.96
C SER A 172 -12.30 11.77 15.12
N LEU A 173 -11.02 12.01 15.44
CA LEU A 173 -10.12 12.88 14.67
C LEU A 173 -9.74 12.29 13.30
N PHE A 174 -9.83 10.96 13.15
CA PHE A 174 -9.52 10.25 11.91
C PHE A 174 -10.73 10.09 10.98
N LEU A 175 -11.96 10.15 11.50
CA LEU A 175 -13.18 10.01 10.69
C LEU A 175 -13.24 10.97 9.50
N PRO A 176 -12.85 12.26 9.61
CA PRO A 176 -12.81 13.16 8.46
C PRO A 176 -11.89 12.69 7.31
N PHE A 177 -10.81 11.97 7.62
CA PHE A 177 -9.96 11.36 6.60
C PHE A 177 -10.67 10.19 5.91
N VAL A 178 -11.37 9.35 6.68
CA VAL A 178 -12.17 8.24 6.13
C VAL A 178 -13.26 8.78 5.19
N ASP A 179 -13.93 9.87 5.56
CA ASP A 179 -14.95 10.51 4.73
C ASP A 179 -14.36 11.03 3.42
N GLU A 180 -13.21 11.73 3.48
CA GLU A 180 -12.53 12.22 2.30
C GLU A 180 -12.02 11.07 1.41
N LEU A 181 -11.48 10.00 2.01
CA LEU A 181 -11.06 8.79 1.30
C LEU A 181 -12.23 8.19 0.51
N ARG A 182 -13.42 8.07 1.11
CA ARG A 182 -14.62 7.57 0.44
C ARG A 182 -15.16 8.53 -0.63
N ARG A 183 -14.92 9.82 -0.48
CA ARG A 183 -15.28 10.83 -1.49
C ARG A 183 -14.36 10.74 -2.70
N ARG A 184 -13.06 10.53 -2.47
CA ARG A 184 -12.00 10.54 -3.47
C ARG A 184 -11.71 9.18 -4.10
N CYS A 185 -12.12 8.09 -3.47
CA CYS A 185 -11.93 6.73 -3.96
C CYS A 185 -13.26 5.98 -4.07
N GLU A 186 -13.40 5.18 -5.13
CA GLU A 186 -14.41 4.14 -5.18
C GLU A 186 -13.97 2.96 -4.30
N VAL A 187 -14.83 2.54 -3.38
CA VAL A 187 -14.54 1.45 -2.45
C VAL A 187 -14.95 0.13 -3.09
N TRP A 188 -13.98 -0.71 -3.39
CA TRP A 188 -14.18 -2.00 -4.07
C TRP A 188 -13.95 -3.16 -3.11
N LYS A 189 -15.03 -3.84 -2.71
CA LYS A 189 -14.92 -5.10 -1.97
C LYS A 189 -14.55 -6.22 -2.95
N MET A 190 -13.43 -6.84 -2.69
CA MET A 190 -12.97 -8.00 -3.41
C MET A 190 -13.27 -9.24 -2.60
N GLU A 191 -14.12 -10.11 -3.14
CA GLU A 191 -14.51 -11.37 -2.51
C GLU A 191 -13.84 -12.53 -3.24
N GLY A 192 -13.45 -13.56 -2.49
CA GLY A 192 -12.86 -14.78 -3.02
C GLY A 192 -12.92 -15.89 -1.99
N LYS A 193 -13.28 -17.11 -2.43
CA LYS A 193 -13.34 -18.29 -1.54
C LYS A 193 -11.99 -19.00 -1.39
N GLU A 194 -11.03 -18.71 -2.27
CA GLU A 194 -9.77 -19.43 -2.37
C GLU A 194 -8.59 -18.49 -2.12
N ASP A 195 -7.67 -18.92 -1.24
CA ASP A 195 -6.39 -18.27 -1.00
C ASP A 195 -5.37 -18.76 -2.06
N TYR A 196 -4.93 -17.87 -2.94
CA TYR A 196 -3.95 -18.16 -4.00
C TYR A 196 -2.58 -18.58 -3.48
N ARG A 197 -2.24 -18.25 -2.22
CA ARG A 197 -1.00 -18.73 -1.60
C ARG A 197 -1.05 -20.24 -1.37
N MET A 198 -2.24 -20.77 -1.10
CA MET A 198 -2.47 -22.19 -0.81
C MET A 198 -2.54 -23.05 -2.08
N SER A 199 -2.96 -22.49 -3.21
CA SER A 199 -3.01 -23.21 -4.50
C SER A 199 -1.63 -23.39 -5.15
N SER A 200 -0.62 -22.65 -4.69
CA SER A 200 0.73 -22.62 -5.27
C SER A 200 1.74 -23.51 -4.52
N GLY A 201 1.35 -24.13 -3.41
CA GLY A 201 2.25 -24.76 -2.45
C GLY A 201 2.00 -26.26 -2.27
N GLY A 202 2.41 -27.05 -3.26
CA GLY A 202 2.67 -28.47 -3.04
C GLY A 202 4.04 -28.65 -2.37
N GLU A 203 4.23 -28.18 -1.14
CA GLU A 203 5.45 -28.44 -0.37
C GLU A 203 5.17 -28.31 1.14
N ARG A 204 5.77 -29.22 1.92
CA ARG A 204 5.62 -29.44 3.37
C ARG A 204 5.23 -28.20 4.16
N ARG A 205 4.20 -28.33 5.02
CA ARG A 205 3.97 -27.41 6.15
C ARG A 205 5.23 -27.37 7.00
N VAL A 206 6.06 -26.34 6.82
CA VAL A 206 7.13 -26.00 7.75
C VAL A 206 6.46 -25.33 8.95
N ASN A 207 6.72 -25.83 10.16
CA ASN A 207 6.29 -25.13 11.37
C ASN A 207 7.09 -23.83 11.46
N VAL A 208 6.42 -22.70 11.17
CA VAL A 208 7.05 -21.36 11.19
C VAL A 208 6.92 -20.68 12.55
N PHE A 209 6.13 -21.28 13.46
CA PHE A 209 5.89 -20.78 14.80
C PHE A 209 6.31 -21.84 15.81
N PHE A 210 7.11 -21.42 16.79
CA PHE A 210 7.53 -22.24 17.90
C PHE A 210 6.72 -21.84 19.12
N THR A 211 6.05 -22.81 19.75
CA THR A 211 5.35 -22.60 21.01
C THR A 211 6.28 -22.80 22.20
N GLU A 212 7.34 -23.60 22.02
CA GLU A 212 8.32 -23.93 23.05
C GLU A 212 9.70 -23.39 22.67
N ALA A 213 10.38 -22.74 23.61
CA ALA A 213 11.70 -22.15 23.39
C ALA A 213 12.75 -23.20 22.98
N HIS A 214 12.67 -24.41 23.54
CA HIS A 214 13.60 -25.49 23.20
C HIS A 214 13.48 -25.94 21.74
N ASP A 215 12.27 -25.93 21.16
CA ASP A 215 12.08 -26.30 19.77
C ASP A 215 12.64 -25.25 18.82
N PHE A 216 12.48 -23.97 19.16
CA PHE A 216 13.14 -22.87 18.44
C PHE A 216 14.66 -23.02 18.50
N GLU A 217 15.23 -23.20 19.69
CA GLU A 217 16.68 -23.33 19.89
C GLU A 217 17.28 -24.50 19.11
N ARG A 218 16.61 -25.65 19.10
CA ARG A 218 17.06 -26.83 18.33
C ARG A 218 17.09 -26.54 16.84
N ASP A 219 16.00 -26.01 16.29
CA ASP A 219 15.88 -25.77 14.85
C ASP A 219 16.77 -24.59 14.41
N PHE A 220 16.87 -23.55 15.23
CA PHE A 220 17.76 -22.41 15.03
C PHE A 220 19.24 -22.85 15.03
N ARG A 221 19.66 -23.66 16.02
CA ARG A 221 21.03 -24.21 16.08
C ARG A 221 21.34 -25.09 14.87
N GLY A 222 20.36 -25.89 14.43
CA GLY A 222 20.46 -26.68 13.20
C GLY A 222 20.62 -25.81 11.96
N ALA A 223 19.88 -24.70 11.86
CA ALA A 223 19.92 -23.78 10.72
C ALA A 223 21.22 -22.96 10.65
N VAL A 224 21.79 -22.55 11.79
CA VAL A 224 23.07 -21.82 11.83
C VAL A 224 24.29 -22.74 11.77
N GLY A 225 24.10 -24.07 11.71
CA GLY A 225 25.19 -25.04 11.58
C GLY A 225 26.21 -25.00 12.72
N GLY A 226 25.82 -24.53 13.91
CA GLY A 226 26.72 -24.39 15.06
C GLY A 226 27.64 -23.16 15.03
N LEU A 227 27.38 -22.16 14.18
CA LEU A 227 28.05 -20.87 14.26
C LEU A 227 27.78 -20.19 15.61
N GLU A 228 28.81 -19.58 16.20
CA GLU A 228 28.64 -18.70 17.36
C GLU A 228 27.94 -17.41 16.93
N LEU A 229 26.96 -16.97 17.72
CA LEU A 229 26.25 -15.74 17.47
C LEU A 229 27.13 -14.56 17.90
N GLU A 230 27.25 -13.57 17.04
CA GLU A 230 27.95 -12.33 17.35
C GLU A 230 26.95 -11.22 17.63
N ALA A 231 27.23 -10.41 18.65
CA ALA A 231 26.45 -9.21 18.91
C ALA A 231 26.67 -8.20 17.78
N MET A 232 25.58 -7.69 17.22
CA MET A 232 25.62 -6.74 16.10
C MET A 232 24.83 -5.47 16.41
N GLU A 233 25.35 -4.33 15.96
CA GLU A 233 24.69 -3.03 16.06
C GLU A 233 24.33 -2.55 14.65
N PHE A 234 23.04 -2.37 14.40
CA PHE A 234 22.53 -1.87 13.12
C PHE A 234 22.01 -0.43 13.29
N PRO A 235 22.38 0.51 12.40
CA PRO A 235 21.68 1.77 12.34
C PRO A 235 20.23 1.51 11.90
N VAL A 236 19.28 2.10 12.62
CA VAL A 236 17.86 2.11 12.23
C VAL A 236 17.43 3.55 11.96
N GLN A 237 16.22 3.75 11.45
CA GLN A 237 15.76 5.07 11.04
C GLN A 237 15.85 6.12 12.16
N MET A 238 15.94 7.39 11.75
CA MET A 238 16.01 8.55 12.64
C MET A 238 17.24 8.56 13.58
N GLY A 239 18.39 8.05 13.11
CA GLY A 239 19.66 8.09 13.85
C GLY A 239 19.74 7.16 15.07
N ARG A 240 18.77 6.26 15.23
CA ARG A 240 18.73 5.26 16.31
C ARG A 240 19.56 4.05 15.94
N LYS A 241 19.89 3.22 16.94
CA LYS A 241 20.65 1.99 16.74
C LYS A 241 19.97 0.81 17.42
N LEU A 242 19.84 -0.30 16.71
CA LEU A 242 19.36 -1.57 17.24
C LEU A 242 20.57 -2.43 17.62
N ARG A 243 20.63 -2.87 18.87
CA ARG A 243 21.61 -3.85 19.34
C ARG A 243 20.95 -5.22 19.41
N ILE A 244 21.49 -6.17 18.65
CA ILE A 244 21.12 -7.57 18.75
C ILE A 244 22.18 -8.23 19.64
N ALA A 245 21.74 -8.77 20.77
CA ALA A 245 22.60 -9.55 21.64
C ALA A 245 22.82 -10.96 21.04
N ALA A 246 23.99 -11.52 21.30
CA ALA A 246 24.29 -12.93 21.04
C ALA A 246 23.52 -13.84 22.01
#